data_AF-A0A932EA30-F1
#
_entry.id   AF-A0A932EA30-F1
#
_cell.length_a   1.000
_cell.length_b   1.000
_cell.length_c   1.000
_cell.angle_alpha   90.00
_cell.angle_beta   90.00
_cell.angle_gamma   90.00
#
_symmetry.space_group_name_H-M   'P 1'
#
loop_
_entity.id
_entity.type
_entity.pdbx_description
1 polymer ?
#
loop_
_entity_poly.entity_id
_entity_poly.type
_entity_poly.pdbx_seq_one_letter_code
_entity_poly.pdbx_strand_id
1 'polypeptide(L)' 'FIQNKNILLVDDVFTTGATLNEAAKVLKKAGAGDVWGLVAVRD' A
#
# COMPACT_ATOMS: atom_id res chain seq x y z
N PHE A 1 5.42 0.42 -15.64
CA PHE A 1 5.12 1.86 -15.52
C PHE A 1 4.05 2.09 -14.47
N ILE A 2 4.42 2.70 -13.34
CA ILE A 2 3.51 3.06 -12.24
C ILE A 2 3.46 4.56 -11.95
N GLN A 3 4.18 5.37 -12.73
CA GLN A 3 4.21 6.82 -12.61
C GLN A 3 2.79 7.40 -12.59
N ASN A 4 2.47 8.19 -11.56
CA ASN A 4 1.20 8.87 -11.32
C ASN A 4 -0.04 7.95 -11.28
N LYS A 5 0.14 6.63 -11.11
CA LYS A 5 -0.99 5.71 -10.95
C LYS A 5 -1.41 5.64 -9.49
N ASN A 6 -2.71 5.68 -9.23
CA ASN A 6 -3.26 5.39 -7.92
C ASN A 6 -3.30 3.87 -7.72
N ILE A 7 -2.81 3.40 -6.58
CA ILE A 7 -2.64 1.98 -6.27
C ILE A 7 -3.40 1.63 -4.99
N LEU A 8 -4.16 0.54 -5.04
CA LEU A 8 -4.78 -0.08 -3.88
C LEU A 8 -3.99 -1.34 -3.51
N LEU A 9 -3.36 -1.31 -2.34
CA LEU A 9 -2.77 -2.50 -1.72
C LEU A 9 -3.88 -3.26 -1.01
N VAL A 10 -3.96 -4.57 -1.25
CA VAL A 10 -4.93 -5.45 -0.62
C VAL A 10 -4.16 -6.51 0.17
N ASP A 11 -4.50 -6.65 1.45
CA ASP A 11 -3.94 -7.65 2.34
C ASP A 11 -5.07 -8.31 3.16
N ASP A 12 -4.83 -9.50 3.73
CA ASP A 12 -5.86 -10.20 4.51
C ASP A 12 -5.99 -9.63 5.93
N VAL A 13 -4.87 -9.38 6.62
CA VAL A 13 -4.84 -8.89 8.00
C VAL A 13 -3.91 -7.68 8.18
N PHE A 14 -4.42 -6.65 8.86
CA PHE A 14 -3.60 -5.55 9.38
C PHE A 14 -3.27 -5.78 10.84
N THR A 15 -1.99 -5.96 11.14
CA THR A 15 -1.46 -5.96 12.51
C THR A 15 -0.86 -4.59 12.84
N THR A 16 0.46 -4.43 12.75
CA THR A 16 1.15 -3.14 12.95
C THR A 16 1.12 -2.26 11.70
N GLY A 17 0.71 -2.81 10.56
CA GLY A 17 0.75 -2.15 9.26
C GLY A 17 2.15 -2.01 8.66
N ALA A 18 3.19 -2.58 9.27
CA ALA A 18 4.56 -2.45 8.79
C ALA A 18 4.71 -2.90 7.31
N THR A 19 4.10 -4.03 6.94
CA THR A 19 4.13 -4.57 5.57
C THR A 19 3.51 -3.61 4.56
N LEU A 20 2.27 -3.16 4.80
CA LEU A 20 1.55 -2.24 3.93
C LEU A 20 2.24 -0.87 3.84
N ASN A 21 2.82 -0.40 4.94
CA ASN A 21 3.55 0.86 4.97
C ASN A 21 4.85 0.82 4.17
N GLU A 22 5.64 -0.27 4.28
CA GLU A 22 6.86 -0.42 3.47
C GLU A 22 6.53 -0.59 1.99
N ALA A 23 5.49 -1.35 1.65
CA ALA A 23 5.00 -1.47 0.27
C ALA A 23 4.59 -0.09 -0.29
N ALA A 24 3.82 0.69 0.47
CA ALA A 24 3.42 2.03 0.06
C ALA A 24 4.62 2.97 -0.14
N LYS A 25 5.62 2.93 0.74
CA LYS A 25 6.86 3.71 0.60
C LYS A 25 7.61 3.35 -0.68
N VAL A 26 7.75 2.06 -1.00
CA VAL A 26 8.42 1.60 -2.22
C VAL A 26 7.67 2.07 -3.48
N LEU A 27 6.35 1.95 -3.50
CA LEU A 27 5.53 2.39 -4.64
C LEU A 27 5.59 3.90 -4.84
N LYS A 28 5.52 4.69 -3.76
CA LYS A 28 5.68 6.15 -3.81
C LYS A 28 7.07 6.54 -4.33
N LYS A 29 8.15 5.88 -3.86
CA LYS A 29 9.52 6.10 -4.36
C LYS A 29 9.65 5.78 -5.86
N ALA A 30 8.87 4.83 -6.36
CA ALA A 30 8.82 4.48 -7.77
C ALA A 30 7.87 5.37 -8.61
N GLY A 31 7.33 6.45 -8.02
CA GLY A 31 6.54 7.45 -8.72
C GLY A 31 5.03 7.21 -8.73
N ALA A 32 4.52 6.31 -7.89
CA ALA A 32 3.07 6.12 -7.76
C ALA A 32 2.36 7.42 -7.29
N GLY A 33 1.13 7.59 -7.75
CA GLY A 33 0.18 8.57 -7.23
C GLY A 33 -0.29 8.17 -5.84
N ASP A 34 -1.58 8.26 -5.54
CA ASP A 34 -2.09 7.85 -4.24
C ASP A 34 -1.94 6.36 -4.00
N VAL A 35 -1.57 5.99 -2.77
CA VAL A 35 -1.44 4.59 -2.36
C VAL A 35 -2.34 4.37 -1.15
N TRP A 36 -3.31 3.48 -1.30
CA TRP A 36 -4.31 3.13 -0.29
C TRP A 36 -4.07 1.70 0.19
N GLY A 37 -4.40 1.41 1.44
CA GLY A 37 -4.40 0.05 1.98
C GLY A 37 -5.83 -0.38 2.32
N LEU A 38 -6.23 -1.56 1.84
CA LEU A 38 -7.46 -2.24 2.22
C LEU A 38 -7.11 -3.57 2.84
N VAL A 39 -7.68 -3.83 4.02
CA VAL A 39 -7.56 -5.12 4.70
C VAL A 39 -8.93 -5.68 5.02
N ALA A 40 -9.05 -7.01 5.01
CA ALA A 40 -10.28 -7.68 5.38
C ALA A 40 -10.47 -7.69 6.91
N VAL A 41 -9.38 -7.86 7.65
CA VAL A 41 -9.38 -7.97 9.11
C VAL A 41 -8.32 -7.04 9.69
N ARG A 42 -8.61 -6.47 10.86
CA ARG A 42 -7.63 -5.77 11.69
C ARG A 42 -7.56 -6.49 13.03
N ASP A 43 -6.34 -6.80 13.45
CA ASP A 43 -6.01 -7.29 14.79
C ASP A 43 -5.64 -6.10 15.69
#